data_AF-F0YRC8-F1
#
_entry.id   AF-F0YRC8-F1
#
_cell.length_a   1.000
_cell.length_b   1.000
_cell.length_c   1.000
_cell.angle_alpha   90.00
_cell.angle_beta   90.00
_cell.angle_gamma   90.00
#
_symmetry.space_group_name_H-M   'P 1'
#
loop_
_entity.id
_entity.type
_entity.pdbx_description
1 polymer ?
#
loop_
_entity_poly.entity_id
_entity_poly.type
_entity_poly.pdbx_seq_one_letter_code
_entity_poly.pdbx_strand_id
1 'polypeptide(L)'
;MARSLDPSFSVMDAFEREALLTLLRASHESERTLAAYQLRRLVSRAAREMSGETFGRFEDELYSTLFRMVHHGGDVEERLGGVAAIEALVGAPSAEPETKGIKFANVLSNALKQCCVGDGRGGSSQFLGSPEGQRQFVTRTAAALGRLARRGPASSSDHVEFEVGRALEWLQRPAGADGHLGGAKAAADAPGGAQRRLAACLVLRELAKHAPTLFYARVRDFFERVWPALMDARSPDVREAAAAALGAALEIVARRPTAQHSHFYCAIYAKAHAALAPH
;
A
#
# COMPACT_ATOMS: atom_id res chain seq x y z
N MET A 1 41.77 18.08 -26.55
CA MET A 1 41.47 16.65 -26.80
C MET A 1 40.29 16.24 -25.95
N ALA A 2 39.08 16.57 -26.43
CA ALA A 2 37.84 16.10 -25.84
C ALA A 2 37.67 14.64 -26.29
N ARG A 3 37.69 13.70 -25.34
CA ARG A 3 37.28 12.32 -25.62
C ARG A 3 35.82 12.37 -26.03
N SER A 4 35.56 12.13 -27.31
CA SER A 4 34.24 11.85 -27.83
C SER A 4 33.67 10.69 -27.02
N LEU A 5 32.59 10.97 -26.29
CA LEU A 5 31.73 9.94 -25.75
C LEU A 5 31.27 9.07 -26.92
N ASP A 6 31.58 7.78 -26.86
CA ASP A 6 31.20 6.79 -27.88
C ASP A 6 29.68 6.87 -28.14
N PRO A 7 29.23 7.11 -29.38
CA PRO A 7 27.82 7.13 -29.73
C PRO A 7 27.22 5.71 -29.91
N SER A 8 27.92 4.66 -29.47
CA SER A 8 27.65 3.25 -29.79
C SER A 8 27.23 2.38 -28.61
N PHE A 9 26.83 2.97 -27.47
CA PHE A 9 26.24 2.24 -26.32
C PHE A 9 24.83 2.73 -25.93
N SER A 10 23.97 3.02 -26.90
CA SER A 10 22.52 3.16 -26.66
C SER A 10 21.86 1.78 -26.59
N VAL A 11 22.10 1.02 -25.51
CA VAL A 11 21.44 -0.28 -25.30
C VAL A 11 19.99 -0.13 -24.81
N MET A 12 19.61 1.10 -24.45
CA MET A 12 18.22 1.52 -24.34
C MET A 12 17.81 2.14 -25.66
N ASP A 13 16.81 1.56 -26.32
CA ASP A 13 16.00 2.38 -27.19
C ASP A 13 15.16 3.26 -26.24
N ALA A 14 15.36 4.59 -26.25
CA ALA A 14 14.48 5.50 -25.48
C ALA A 14 13.00 5.20 -25.77
N PHE A 15 12.76 4.71 -26.99
CA PHE A 15 11.53 4.13 -27.49
C PHE A 15 11.03 2.91 -26.68
N GLU A 16 11.87 1.93 -26.32
CA GLU A 16 11.46 0.78 -25.51
C GLU A 16 11.01 1.23 -24.11
N ARG A 17 11.73 2.17 -23.50
CA ARG A 17 11.36 2.74 -22.20
C ARG A 17 10.02 3.47 -22.28
N GLU A 18 9.84 4.31 -23.30
CA GLU A 18 8.63 5.10 -23.51
C GLU A 18 7.42 4.22 -23.86
N ALA A 19 7.63 3.16 -24.64
CA ALA A 19 6.62 2.14 -24.93
C ALA A 19 6.17 1.42 -23.65
N LEU A 20 7.10 1.02 -22.77
CA LEU A 20 6.75 0.41 -21.49
C LEU A 20 5.99 1.37 -20.57
N LEU A 21 6.41 2.64 -20.49
CA LEU A 21 5.68 3.66 -19.72
C LEU A 21 4.26 3.89 -20.27
N THR A 22 4.08 3.74 -21.58
CA THR A 22 2.76 3.82 -22.22
C THR A 22 1.90 2.59 -21.88
N LEU A 23 2.48 1.39 -21.92
CA LEU A 23 1.79 0.15 -21.54
C LEU A 23 1.46 0.07 -20.04
N LEU A 24 2.20 0.78 -19.18
CA LEU A 24 1.84 0.93 -17.77
C LEU A 24 0.53 1.74 -17.58
N ARG A 25 0.14 2.56 -18.56
CA ARG A 25 -1.13 3.29 -18.57
C ARG A 25 -2.28 2.49 -19.22
N ALA A 26 -2.05 1.22 -19.58
CA ALA A 26 -3.07 0.39 -20.17
C ALA A 26 -4.26 0.20 -19.21
N SER A 27 -5.49 0.18 -19.74
CA SER A 27 -6.71 -0.01 -18.94
C SER A 27 -6.85 -1.44 -18.39
N HIS A 28 -6.21 -2.42 -19.03
CA HIS A 28 -6.25 -3.81 -18.58
C HIS A 28 -5.12 -4.11 -17.60
N GLU A 29 -5.50 -4.67 -16.45
CA GLU A 29 -4.55 -5.02 -15.39
C GLU A 29 -3.47 -6.01 -15.84
N SER A 30 -3.83 -6.99 -16.67
CA SER A 30 -2.88 -7.97 -17.21
C SER A 30 -1.77 -7.32 -18.04
N GLU A 31 -2.12 -6.31 -18.83
CA GLU A 31 -1.18 -5.56 -19.66
C GLU A 31 -0.26 -4.70 -18.80
N ARG A 32 -0.81 -3.99 -17.81
CA ARG A 32 -0.01 -3.24 -16.83
C ARG A 32 0.97 -4.14 -16.08
N THR A 33 0.51 -5.31 -15.67
CA THR A 33 1.32 -6.29 -14.93
C THR A 33 2.45 -6.81 -15.81
N LEU A 34 2.16 -7.15 -17.06
CA LEU A 34 3.17 -7.58 -18.03
C LEU A 34 4.21 -6.48 -18.28
N ALA A 35 3.76 -5.24 -18.48
CA ALA A 35 4.63 -4.09 -18.68
C ALA A 35 5.54 -3.84 -17.46
N ALA A 36 5.01 -3.97 -16.24
CA ALA A 36 5.80 -3.86 -15.02
C ALA A 36 6.89 -4.96 -14.93
N TYR A 37 6.59 -6.20 -15.34
CA TYR A 37 7.59 -7.27 -15.41
C TYR A 37 8.64 -7.03 -16.51
N GLN A 38 8.23 -6.53 -17.66
CA GLN A 38 9.15 -6.15 -18.73
C GLN A 38 10.08 -5.01 -18.29
N LEU A 39 9.55 -4.01 -17.59
CA LEU A 39 10.33 -2.93 -16.98
C LEU A 39 11.37 -3.47 -15.98
N ARG A 40 10.97 -4.42 -15.12
CA ARG A 40 11.92 -5.07 -14.19
C ARG A 40 13.06 -5.78 -14.95
N ARG A 41 12.75 -6.47 -16.05
CA ARG A 41 13.77 -7.12 -16.90
C ARG A 41 14.71 -6.09 -17.51
N LEU A 42 14.16 -4.97 -17.99
CA LEU A 42 14.94 -3.85 -18.54
C LEU A 42 15.89 -3.29 -17.48
N VAL A 43 15.41 -2.97 -16.28
CA VAL A 43 16.26 -2.47 -15.18
C VAL A 43 17.35 -3.49 -14.81
N SER A 44 17.02 -4.78 -14.79
CA SER A 44 17.99 -5.85 -14.51
C SER A 44 19.06 -5.98 -15.59
N ARG A 45 18.72 -5.71 -16.84
CA ARG A 45 19.65 -5.68 -17.97
C ARG A 45 20.54 -4.43 -17.90
N ALA A 46 19.94 -3.26 -17.70
CA ALA A 46 20.64 -2.00 -17.54
C ALA A 46 21.69 -2.06 -16.41
N ALA A 47 21.34 -2.65 -15.27
CA ALA A 47 22.28 -2.84 -14.15
C ALA A 47 23.51 -3.71 -14.49
N ARG A 48 23.42 -4.58 -15.51
CA ARG A 48 24.52 -5.47 -15.93
C ARG A 48 25.37 -4.88 -17.04
N GLU A 49 24.77 -4.03 -17.87
CA GLU A 49 25.37 -3.52 -19.11
C GLU A 49 25.91 -2.10 -18.95
N MET A 50 25.45 -1.35 -17.95
CA MET A 50 25.85 0.03 -17.69
C MET A 50 26.88 0.13 -16.57
N SER A 51 27.67 1.21 -16.56
CA SER A 51 28.48 1.57 -15.40
C SER A 51 27.58 1.96 -14.22
N GLY A 52 28.07 1.81 -12.98
CA GLY A 52 27.29 2.14 -11.79
C GLY A 52 26.79 3.58 -11.75
N GLU A 53 27.60 4.54 -12.21
CA GLU A 53 27.22 5.96 -12.28
C GLU A 53 26.12 6.20 -13.34
N THR A 54 26.27 5.59 -14.52
CA THR A 54 25.26 5.73 -15.58
C THR A 54 23.95 5.03 -15.20
N PHE A 55 24.04 3.87 -14.54
CA PHE A 55 22.88 3.14 -14.03
C PHE A 55 22.15 3.92 -12.95
N GLY A 56 22.86 4.56 -12.02
CA GLY A 56 22.26 5.42 -11.00
C GLY A 56 21.46 6.57 -11.61
N ARG A 57 22.01 7.28 -12.60
CA ARG A 57 21.28 8.36 -13.30
C ARG A 57 20.03 7.86 -14.01
N PHE A 58 20.12 6.71 -14.68
CA PHE A 58 18.98 6.07 -15.33
C PHE A 58 17.90 5.69 -14.31
N GLU A 59 18.30 5.11 -13.17
CA GLU A 59 17.41 4.71 -12.09
C GLU A 59 16.69 5.92 -11.48
N ASP A 60 17.40 7.02 -11.24
CA ASP A 60 16.82 8.26 -10.71
C ASP A 60 15.76 8.88 -11.64
N GLU A 61 16.03 8.90 -12.96
CA GLU A 61 15.07 9.40 -13.95
C GLU A 61 13.82 8.50 -14.03
N LEU A 62 14.03 7.18 -13.99
CA LEU A 62 12.95 6.20 -13.97
C LEU A 62 12.10 6.36 -12.70
N TYR A 63 12.71 6.39 -11.52
CA TYR A 63 12.01 6.53 -10.24
C TYR A 63 11.26 7.86 -10.15
N SER A 64 11.86 8.96 -10.62
CA SER A 64 11.18 10.26 -10.69
C SER A 64 9.90 10.19 -11.52
N THR A 65 9.95 9.50 -12.66
CA THR A 65 8.78 9.29 -13.53
C THR A 65 7.72 8.43 -12.84
N LEU A 66 8.11 7.31 -12.24
CA LEU A 66 7.18 6.40 -11.56
C LEU A 66 6.53 7.05 -10.34
N PHE A 67 7.28 7.79 -9.54
CA PHE A 67 6.76 8.48 -8.35
C PHE A 67 5.78 9.59 -8.76
N ARG A 68 6.10 10.32 -9.84
CA ARG A 68 5.16 11.28 -10.45
C ARG A 68 3.88 10.59 -10.90
N MET A 69 3.96 9.43 -11.55
CA MET A 69 2.76 8.67 -11.95
C MET A 69 1.89 8.31 -10.74
N VAL A 70 2.48 7.87 -9.62
CA VAL A 70 1.73 7.48 -8.42
C VAL A 70 1.06 8.67 -7.72
N HIS A 71 1.74 9.81 -7.62
CA HIS A 71 1.23 10.99 -6.89
C HIS A 71 0.39 11.94 -7.75
N HIS A 72 0.77 12.11 -9.00
CA HIS A 72 0.27 13.14 -9.91
C HIS A 72 -0.22 12.58 -11.25
N GLY A 73 -0.49 11.27 -11.32
CA GLY A 73 -1.11 10.66 -12.50
C GLY A 73 -2.49 11.28 -12.78
N GLY A 74 -2.75 11.57 -14.05
CA GLY A 74 -3.97 12.28 -14.47
C GLY A 74 -5.23 11.41 -14.42
N ASP A 75 -5.05 10.09 -14.48
CA ASP A 75 -6.10 9.08 -14.43
C ASP A 75 -5.76 7.95 -13.44
N VAL A 76 -6.75 7.10 -13.17
CA VAL A 76 -6.57 5.94 -12.28
C VAL A 76 -5.53 4.97 -12.85
N GLU A 77 -5.51 4.80 -14.17
CA GLU A 77 -4.65 3.83 -14.86
C GLU A 77 -3.17 4.20 -14.77
N GLU A 78 -2.80 5.47 -14.95
CA GLU A 78 -1.43 5.96 -14.77
C GLU A 78 -0.97 5.73 -13.33
N ARG A 79 -1.83 6.02 -12.34
CA ARG A 79 -1.51 5.81 -10.93
C ARG A 79 -1.35 4.32 -10.59
N LEU A 80 -2.24 3.47 -11.12
CA LEU A 80 -2.15 2.01 -10.97
C LEU A 80 -0.91 1.43 -11.66
N GLY A 81 -0.54 1.95 -12.82
CA GLY A 81 0.69 1.61 -13.54
C GLY A 81 1.94 1.93 -12.73
N GLY A 82 1.98 3.12 -12.12
CA GLY A 82 3.06 3.51 -11.21
C GLY A 82 3.21 2.56 -10.03
N VAL A 83 2.09 2.19 -9.39
CA VAL A 83 2.09 1.21 -8.27
C VAL A 83 2.58 -0.16 -8.73
N ALA A 84 2.08 -0.67 -9.86
CA ALA A 84 2.50 -1.96 -10.40
C ALA A 84 3.99 -2.00 -10.76
N ALA A 85 4.52 -0.90 -11.32
CA ALA A 85 5.93 -0.77 -11.65
C ALA A 85 6.81 -0.75 -10.40
N ILE A 86 6.47 0.06 -9.38
CA ILE A 86 7.20 0.11 -8.10
C ILE A 86 7.23 -1.29 -7.47
N GLU A 87 6.10 -1.98 -7.45
CA GLU A 87 5.97 -3.33 -6.92
C GLU A 87 6.87 -4.34 -7.65
N ALA A 88 6.88 -4.32 -8.99
CA ALA A 88 7.75 -5.21 -9.77
C ALA A 88 9.24 -4.91 -9.54
N LEU A 89 9.59 -3.64 -9.30
CA LEU A 89 10.97 -3.19 -9.10
C LEU A 89 11.52 -3.46 -7.71
N VAL A 90 10.70 -3.84 -6.72
CA VAL A 90 11.17 -4.18 -5.36
C VAL A 90 12.31 -5.21 -5.38
N GLY A 91 12.24 -6.20 -6.27
CA GLY A 91 13.26 -7.24 -6.41
C GLY A 91 14.27 -7.01 -7.53
N ALA A 92 14.29 -5.82 -8.14
CA ALA A 92 15.29 -5.45 -9.15
C ALA A 92 16.58 -4.93 -8.50
N PRO A 93 17.74 -5.07 -9.18
CA PRO A 93 18.97 -4.40 -8.75
C PRO A 93 18.76 -2.88 -8.64
N SER A 94 19.60 -2.25 -7.83
CA SER A 94 19.54 -0.83 -7.48
C SER A 94 20.96 -0.31 -7.33
N ALA A 95 21.20 0.94 -7.73
CA ALA A 95 22.44 1.64 -7.38
C ALA A 95 22.50 1.91 -5.87
N GLU A 96 21.33 2.13 -5.24
CA GLU A 96 21.18 2.30 -3.80
C GLU A 96 20.26 1.22 -3.19
N PRO A 97 20.75 -0.01 -2.95
CA PRO A 97 19.91 -1.11 -2.48
C PRO A 97 19.36 -0.89 -1.06
N GLU A 98 20.08 -0.15 -0.21
CA GLU A 98 19.71 0.08 1.20
C GLU A 98 18.53 1.06 1.35
N THR A 99 18.48 2.10 0.51
CA THR A 99 17.47 3.17 0.61
C THR A 99 16.26 2.94 -0.29
N LYS A 100 16.38 2.11 -1.33
CA LYS A 100 15.31 1.81 -2.29
C LYS A 100 14.01 1.37 -1.64
N GLY A 101 14.10 0.45 -0.69
CA GLY A 101 12.92 -0.05 0.04
C GLY A 101 12.18 1.08 0.75
N ILE A 102 12.91 1.97 1.43
CA ILE A 102 12.38 3.12 2.16
C ILE A 102 11.73 4.13 1.19
N LYS A 103 12.39 4.44 0.07
CA LYS A 103 11.86 5.35 -0.96
C LYS A 103 10.51 4.86 -1.49
N PHE A 104 10.43 3.58 -1.84
CA PHE A 104 9.20 2.97 -2.36
C PHE A 104 8.06 2.94 -1.33
N ALA A 105 8.40 2.56 -0.09
CA ALA A 105 7.49 2.61 1.05
C ALA A 105 6.87 4.00 1.22
N ASN A 106 7.72 5.03 1.29
CA ASN A 106 7.28 6.41 1.52
C ASN A 106 6.36 6.92 0.39
N VAL A 107 6.67 6.59 -0.86
CA VAL A 107 5.85 6.96 -2.03
C VAL A 107 4.46 6.32 -1.94
N LEU A 108 4.38 5.00 -1.75
CA LEU A 108 3.11 4.28 -1.65
C LEU A 108 2.30 4.76 -0.43
N SER A 109 2.96 4.99 0.70
CA SER A 109 2.34 5.46 1.93
C SER A 109 1.80 6.87 1.84
N ASN A 110 2.51 7.78 1.18
CA ASN A 110 2.02 9.13 0.92
C ASN A 110 0.86 9.11 -0.09
N ALA A 111 0.91 8.24 -1.10
CA ALA A 111 -0.14 8.12 -2.09
C ALA A 111 -1.45 7.59 -1.49
N LEU A 112 -1.37 6.61 -0.57
CA LEU A 112 -2.52 6.18 0.24
C LEU A 112 -3.07 7.32 1.09
N LYS A 113 -2.20 8.07 1.78
CA LYS A 113 -2.62 9.19 2.63
C LYS A 113 -3.36 10.27 1.82
N GLN A 114 -2.83 10.68 0.67
CA GLN A 114 -3.47 11.64 -0.23
C GLN A 114 -4.84 11.15 -0.71
N CYS A 115 -4.95 9.86 -1.02
CA CYS A 115 -6.19 9.22 -1.44
C CYS A 115 -7.25 9.16 -0.31
N CYS A 116 -6.84 9.01 0.95
CA CYS A 116 -7.74 8.77 2.08
C CYS A 116 -8.08 10.00 2.90
N VAL A 117 -7.18 10.98 2.98
CA VAL A 117 -7.37 12.19 3.81
C VAL A 117 -8.11 13.27 3.02
N GLY A 118 -7.99 13.28 1.69
CA GLY A 118 -8.43 14.38 0.86
C GLY A 118 -7.67 15.63 1.28
N ASP A 119 -6.62 16.00 0.55
CA ASP A 119 -6.07 17.34 0.74
C ASP A 119 -7.24 18.29 0.51
N GLY A 120 -7.63 19.13 1.48
CA GLY A 120 -8.77 20.07 1.40
C GLY A 120 -8.70 21.09 0.25
N ARG A 121 -7.79 20.85 -0.71
CA ARG A 121 -7.58 21.48 -2.00
C ARG A 121 -8.04 20.61 -3.17
N GLY A 122 -9.04 19.74 -3.03
CA GLY A 122 -9.74 19.07 -4.15
C GLY A 122 -8.92 18.25 -5.17
N GLY A 123 -7.59 18.18 -5.09
CA GLY A 123 -6.75 17.94 -6.26
C GLY A 123 -6.30 16.51 -6.50
N SER A 124 -6.56 15.55 -5.61
CA SER A 124 -6.09 14.16 -5.75
C SER A 124 -7.20 13.12 -5.61
N SER A 125 -8.23 13.41 -4.80
CA SER A 125 -9.45 12.58 -4.73
C SER A 125 -10.38 12.80 -5.93
N GLN A 126 -10.33 13.97 -6.58
CA GLN A 126 -11.20 14.31 -7.72
C GLN A 126 -10.79 13.58 -9.01
N PHE A 127 -9.50 13.27 -9.20
CA PHE A 127 -8.99 12.61 -10.41
C PHE A 127 -9.13 11.09 -10.40
N LEU A 128 -9.32 10.47 -9.23
CA LEU A 128 -9.70 9.06 -9.19
C LEU A 128 -11.16 8.83 -9.63
N GLY A 129 -11.96 9.92 -9.72
CA GLY A 129 -13.21 10.09 -10.50
C GLY A 129 -14.40 9.20 -10.12
N SER A 130 -14.15 7.92 -9.91
CA SER A 130 -15.11 6.88 -9.52
C SER A 130 -14.72 6.28 -8.16
N PRO A 131 -15.71 5.91 -7.32
CA PRO A 131 -15.47 5.16 -6.09
C PRO A 131 -14.75 3.82 -6.35
N GLU A 132 -14.98 3.21 -7.50
CA GLU A 132 -14.34 1.95 -7.91
C GLU A 132 -12.86 2.13 -8.21
N GLY A 133 -12.48 3.15 -8.98
CA GLY A 133 -11.08 3.46 -9.27
C GLY A 133 -10.30 3.79 -8.00
N GLN A 134 -10.93 4.52 -7.07
CA GLN A 134 -10.34 4.79 -5.76
C GLN A 134 -10.14 3.51 -4.93
N ARG A 135 -11.12 2.60 -4.93
CA ARG A 135 -11.02 1.30 -4.26
C ARG A 135 -9.90 0.45 -4.87
N GLN A 136 -9.83 0.38 -6.19
CA GLN A 136 -8.79 -0.37 -6.90
C GLN A 136 -7.39 0.18 -6.56
N PHE A 137 -7.22 1.50 -6.60
CA PHE A 137 -5.98 2.15 -6.26
C PHE A 137 -5.52 1.84 -4.83
N VAL A 138 -6.41 1.97 -3.84
CA VAL A 138 -6.08 1.65 -2.44
C VAL A 138 -5.76 0.17 -2.26
N THR A 139 -6.52 -0.71 -2.89
CA THR A 139 -6.29 -2.17 -2.83
C THR A 139 -4.92 -2.55 -3.37
N ARG A 140 -4.55 -2.01 -4.54
CA ARG A 140 -3.26 -2.28 -5.19
C ARG A 140 -2.10 -1.70 -4.40
N THR A 141 -2.25 -0.48 -3.90
CA THR A 141 -1.20 0.19 -3.12
C THR A 141 -0.95 -0.50 -1.78
N ALA A 142 -2.00 -0.94 -1.07
CA ALA A 142 -1.87 -1.73 0.15
C ALA A 142 -1.17 -3.08 -0.11
N ALA A 143 -1.51 -3.75 -1.22
CA ALA A 143 -0.88 -5.00 -1.62
C ALA A 143 0.61 -4.83 -1.96
N ALA A 144 0.98 -3.73 -2.63
CA ALA A 144 2.36 -3.38 -2.91
C ALA A 144 3.16 -3.10 -1.61
N LEU A 145 2.59 -2.37 -0.65
CA LEU A 145 3.21 -2.14 0.67
C LEU A 145 3.45 -3.45 1.43
N GLY A 146 2.48 -4.36 1.44
CA GLY A 146 2.66 -5.68 2.05
C GLY A 146 3.80 -6.46 1.40
N ARG A 147 3.85 -6.51 0.07
CA ARG A 147 4.93 -7.23 -0.64
C ARG A 147 6.30 -6.59 -0.44
N LEU A 148 6.36 -5.27 -0.31
CA LEU A 148 7.58 -4.54 0.06
C LEU A 148 8.08 -4.97 1.44
N ALA A 149 7.18 -5.09 2.43
CA ALA A 149 7.50 -5.54 3.78
C ALA A 149 8.12 -6.96 3.83
N ARG A 150 7.81 -7.82 2.84
CA ARG A 150 8.39 -9.17 2.74
C ARG A 150 9.80 -9.19 2.14
N ARG A 151 10.14 -8.27 1.23
CA ARG A 151 11.28 -8.42 0.30
C ARG A 151 12.50 -7.52 0.57
N GLY A 152 12.45 -6.62 1.56
CA GLY A 152 13.55 -5.68 1.85
C GLY A 152 14.51 -6.17 2.94
N PRO A 153 15.84 -6.12 2.73
CA PRO A 153 16.81 -6.33 3.80
C PRO A 153 16.93 -5.07 4.68
N ALA A 154 17.05 -5.27 6.00
CA ALA A 154 17.49 -4.32 7.03
C ALA A 154 16.58 -3.15 7.48
N SER A 155 15.66 -2.58 6.69
CA SER A 155 14.82 -1.43 7.09
C SER A 155 13.30 -1.69 7.17
N SER A 156 12.87 -2.94 6.94
CA SER A 156 11.44 -3.30 6.94
C SER A 156 10.77 -3.23 8.32
N SER A 157 11.52 -3.32 9.43
CA SER A 157 10.93 -3.34 10.78
C SER A 157 10.29 -1.99 11.14
N ASP A 158 11.07 -0.91 11.12
CA ASP A 158 10.59 0.43 11.50
C ASP A 158 9.48 0.91 10.56
N HIS A 159 9.61 0.62 9.26
CA HIS A 159 8.58 0.95 8.30
C HIS A 159 7.28 0.16 8.58
N VAL A 160 7.36 -1.15 8.80
CA VAL A 160 6.16 -1.96 9.11
C VAL A 160 5.53 -1.52 10.43
N GLU A 161 6.32 -1.23 11.46
CA GLU A 161 5.82 -0.72 12.73
C GLU A 161 5.11 0.63 12.56
N PHE A 162 5.71 1.55 11.79
CA PHE A 162 5.11 2.82 11.44
C PHE A 162 3.78 2.63 10.68
N GLU A 163 3.76 1.73 9.68
CA GLU A 163 2.55 1.46 8.89
C GLU A 163 1.44 0.80 9.69
N VAL A 164 1.77 -0.14 10.58
CA VAL A 164 0.80 -0.74 11.50
C VAL A 164 0.26 0.33 12.45
N GLY A 165 1.12 1.16 13.04
CA GLY A 165 0.71 2.26 13.92
C GLY A 165 -0.26 3.21 13.24
N ARG A 166 0.10 3.70 12.05
CA ARG A 166 -0.73 4.58 11.23
C ARG A 166 -2.06 3.95 10.84
N ALA A 167 -2.05 2.68 10.41
CA ALA A 167 -3.28 1.98 10.05
C ALA A 167 -4.20 1.78 11.27
N LEU A 168 -3.65 1.51 12.45
CA LEU A 168 -4.41 1.42 13.69
C LEU A 168 -5.02 2.77 14.08
N GLU A 169 -4.31 3.89 13.92
CA GLU A 169 -4.85 5.24 14.11
C GLU A 169 -6.01 5.54 13.16
N TRP A 170 -5.89 5.09 11.90
CA TRP A 170 -6.96 5.22 10.89
C TRP A 170 -8.21 4.39 11.20
N LEU A 171 -8.09 3.35 12.02
CA LEU A 171 -9.23 2.59 12.55
C LEU A 171 -9.82 3.20 13.83
N GLN A 172 -9.08 4.04 14.55
CA GLN A 172 -9.60 4.67 15.77
C GLN A 172 -10.76 5.59 15.41
N ARG A 173 -11.83 5.49 16.20
CA ARG A 173 -12.82 6.57 16.26
C ARG A 173 -12.12 7.79 16.84
N PRO A 174 -12.30 9.00 16.27
CA PRO A 174 -11.72 10.19 16.85
C PRO A 174 -12.16 10.33 18.32
N ALA A 175 -11.17 10.52 19.20
CA ALA A 175 -11.40 10.71 20.63
C ALA A 175 -12.33 11.91 20.84
N GLY A 176 -13.48 11.67 21.48
CA GLY A 176 -14.58 12.63 21.61
C GLY A 176 -15.96 12.10 21.20
N ALA A 177 -16.02 10.89 20.63
CA ALA A 177 -17.28 10.24 20.25
C ALA A 177 -18.07 9.62 21.43
N ASP A 178 -17.49 9.59 22.63
CA ASP A 178 -18.05 8.88 23.79
C ASP A 178 -18.79 9.83 24.77
N GLY A 179 -18.88 11.13 24.47
CA GLY A 179 -19.57 12.12 25.29
C GLY A 179 -20.65 12.88 24.52
N HIS A 180 -21.91 12.64 24.87
CA HIS A 180 -23.11 13.42 24.53
C HIS A 180 -23.50 13.56 23.04
N LEU A 181 -24.58 12.86 22.69
CA LEU A 181 -25.64 13.20 21.72
C LEU A 181 -25.28 14.25 20.64
N GLY A 182 -24.51 13.85 19.62
CA GLY A 182 -24.40 14.64 18.37
C GLY A 182 -23.08 14.53 17.60
N GLY A 183 -21.94 14.29 18.27
CA GLY A 183 -20.61 14.37 17.64
C GLY A 183 -20.13 13.11 16.90
N ALA A 184 -20.54 11.92 17.35
CA ALA A 184 -20.10 10.63 16.77
C ALA A 184 -20.60 10.40 15.33
N LYS A 185 -21.74 11.01 14.98
CA LYS A 185 -22.31 10.98 13.63
C LYS A 185 -21.50 11.88 12.69
N ALA A 186 -21.21 13.12 13.11
CA ALA A 186 -20.44 14.10 12.34
C ALA A 186 -19.00 13.67 11.99
N ALA A 187 -18.32 12.93 12.87
CA ALA A 187 -16.97 12.41 12.58
C ALA A 187 -16.97 11.13 11.74
N ALA A 188 -18.04 10.34 11.81
CA ALA A 188 -18.29 9.23 10.89
C ALA A 188 -18.77 9.73 9.50
N ASP A 189 -19.38 10.91 9.48
CA ASP A 189 -19.82 11.66 8.29
C ASP A 189 -18.70 12.55 7.70
N ALA A 190 -17.50 12.55 8.31
CA ALA A 190 -16.36 13.26 7.74
C ALA A 190 -16.01 12.64 6.36
N PRO A 191 -15.96 13.45 5.29
CA PRO A 191 -15.60 12.96 3.96
C PRO A 191 -14.23 12.27 4.03
N GLY A 192 -14.16 11.01 3.58
CA GLY A 192 -12.94 10.19 3.62
C GLY A 192 -12.81 9.22 4.80
N GLY A 193 -13.74 9.23 5.77
CA GLY A 193 -13.71 8.31 6.92
C GLY A 193 -13.80 6.83 6.54
N ALA A 194 -14.73 6.47 5.63
CA ALA A 194 -14.86 5.11 5.12
C ALA A 194 -13.64 4.66 4.31
N GLN A 195 -13.09 5.56 3.48
CA GLN A 195 -11.90 5.29 2.68
C GLN A 195 -10.67 5.04 3.55
N ARG A 196 -10.50 5.84 4.61
CA ARG A 196 -9.43 5.68 5.59
C ARG A 196 -9.53 4.33 6.31
N ARG A 197 -10.74 3.93 6.73
CA ARG A 197 -10.98 2.61 7.34
C ARG A 197 -10.70 1.46 6.38
N LEU A 198 -11.13 1.59 5.12
CA LEU A 198 -10.87 0.62 4.07
C LEU A 198 -9.36 0.44 3.84
N ALA A 199 -8.63 1.54 3.64
CA ALA A 199 -7.18 1.52 3.45
C ALA A 199 -6.46 0.91 4.65
N ALA A 200 -6.85 1.27 5.87
CA ALA A 200 -6.29 0.69 7.08
C ALA A 200 -6.49 -0.83 7.15
N CYS A 201 -7.71 -1.32 6.90
CA CYS A 201 -7.99 -2.75 6.91
C CYS A 201 -7.17 -3.50 5.87
N LEU A 202 -7.05 -2.95 4.66
CA LEU A 202 -6.26 -3.55 3.58
C LEU A 202 -4.77 -3.57 3.92
N VAL A 203 -4.20 -2.46 4.42
CA VAL A 203 -2.79 -2.42 4.84
C VAL A 203 -2.52 -3.42 5.95
N LEU A 204 -3.36 -3.47 6.99
CA LEU A 204 -3.21 -4.43 8.10
C LEU A 204 -3.30 -5.88 7.62
N ARG A 205 -4.22 -6.19 6.70
CA ARG A 205 -4.32 -7.51 6.07
C ARG A 205 -3.04 -7.90 5.35
N GLU A 206 -2.51 -7.01 4.53
CA GLU A 206 -1.33 -7.30 3.71
C GLU A 206 -0.06 -7.42 4.57
N LEU A 207 0.08 -6.57 5.59
CA LEU A 207 1.17 -6.67 6.57
C LEU A 207 1.09 -7.95 7.41
N ALA A 208 -0.10 -8.38 7.82
CA ALA A 208 -0.28 -9.66 8.50
C ALA A 208 0.20 -10.84 7.63
N LYS A 209 -0.12 -10.85 6.33
CA LYS A 209 0.28 -11.91 5.39
C LYS A 209 1.78 -11.91 5.05
N HIS A 210 2.36 -10.72 4.94
CA HIS A 210 3.71 -10.55 4.39
C HIS A 210 4.79 -10.32 5.45
N ALA A 211 4.44 -9.81 6.63
CA ALA A 211 5.32 -9.56 7.77
C ALA A 211 4.71 -10.06 9.10
N PRO A 212 4.36 -11.36 9.21
CA PRO A 212 3.59 -11.89 10.34
C PRO A 212 4.28 -11.72 11.71
N THR A 213 5.61 -11.75 11.76
CA THR A 213 6.36 -11.56 13.01
C THR A 213 6.27 -10.13 13.53
N LEU A 214 6.43 -9.15 12.65
CA LEU A 214 6.36 -7.73 13.00
C LEU A 214 4.92 -7.34 13.34
N PHE A 215 3.95 -7.82 12.56
CA PHE A 215 2.53 -7.59 12.83
C PHE A 215 2.10 -8.15 14.20
N TYR A 216 2.59 -9.34 14.56
CA TYR A 216 2.22 -9.99 15.83
C TYR A 216 2.55 -9.13 17.06
N ALA A 217 3.60 -8.30 17.00
CA ALA A 217 3.95 -7.39 18.09
C ALA A 217 2.83 -6.40 18.44
N ARG A 218 1.93 -6.11 17.49
CA ARG A 218 0.78 -5.20 17.65
C ARG A 218 -0.58 -5.91 17.49
N VAL A 219 -0.61 -7.24 17.60
CA VAL A 219 -1.86 -8.01 17.37
C VAL A 219 -2.96 -7.70 18.39
N ARG A 220 -2.58 -7.41 19.64
CA ARG A 220 -3.52 -7.01 20.70
C ARG A 220 -4.22 -5.71 20.36
N ASP A 221 -3.43 -4.69 20.04
CA ASP A 221 -3.87 -3.38 19.57
C ASP A 221 -4.82 -3.47 18.37
N PHE A 222 -4.53 -4.41 17.45
CA PHE A 222 -5.39 -4.68 16.30
C PHE A 222 -6.76 -5.23 16.71
N PHE A 223 -6.82 -6.24 17.59
CA PHE A 223 -8.09 -6.82 18.04
C PHE A 223 -8.98 -5.82 18.82
N GLU A 224 -8.38 -4.84 19.49
CA GLU A 224 -9.11 -3.77 20.16
C GLU A 224 -9.73 -2.79 19.16
N ARG A 225 -9.03 -2.48 18.06
CA ARG A 225 -9.39 -1.39 17.11
C ARG A 225 -10.13 -1.84 15.85
N VAL A 226 -10.11 -3.13 15.49
CA VAL A 226 -10.77 -3.63 14.25
C VAL A 226 -12.30 -3.71 14.36
N TRP A 227 -12.85 -3.82 15.56
CA TRP A 227 -14.28 -4.08 15.77
C TRP A 227 -15.23 -3.05 15.14
N PRO A 228 -14.98 -1.73 15.26
CA PRO A 228 -15.81 -0.72 14.60
C PRO A 228 -15.89 -0.87 13.07
N ALA A 229 -14.82 -1.37 12.43
CA ALA A 229 -14.79 -1.60 10.99
C ALA A 229 -15.60 -2.84 10.57
N LEU A 230 -15.62 -3.89 11.40
CA LEU A 230 -16.44 -5.10 11.19
C LEU A 230 -17.95 -4.80 11.28
N MET A 231 -18.30 -3.83 12.13
CA MET A 231 -19.68 -3.40 12.39
C MET A 231 -20.11 -2.20 11.53
N ASP A 232 -19.33 -1.80 10.52
CA ASP A 232 -19.65 -0.64 9.69
C ASP A 232 -20.80 -0.94 8.70
N ALA A 233 -22.03 -0.70 9.14
CA ALA A 233 -23.23 -0.97 8.34
C ALA A 233 -23.31 -0.17 7.01
N ARG A 234 -22.55 0.92 6.88
CA ARG A 234 -22.61 1.82 5.70
C ARG A 234 -21.67 1.42 4.58
N SER A 235 -20.65 0.60 4.87
CA SER A 235 -19.56 0.35 3.93
C SER A 235 -19.25 -1.15 3.89
N PRO A 236 -19.91 -1.92 3.00
CA PRO A 236 -19.71 -3.37 2.91
C PRO A 236 -18.24 -3.73 2.62
N ASP A 237 -17.54 -2.94 1.80
CA ASP A 237 -16.13 -3.18 1.48
C ASP A 237 -15.22 -3.08 2.72
N VAL A 238 -15.54 -2.16 3.64
CA VAL A 238 -14.81 -2.01 4.89
C VAL A 238 -15.01 -3.25 5.76
N ARG A 239 -16.24 -3.77 5.82
CA ARG A 239 -16.55 -5.00 6.57
C ARG A 239 -15.81 -6.21 6.02
N GLU A 240 -15.81 -6.37 4.68
CA GLU A 240 -15.10 -7.46 4.01
C GLU A 240 -13.58 -7.35 4.23
N ALA A 241 -13.00 -6.17 4.04
CA ALA A 241 -11.59 -5.94 4.28
C ALA A 241 -11.20 -6.16 5.74
N ALA A 242 -12.03 -5.72 6.69
CA ALA A 242 -11.82 -5.94 8.13
C ALA A 242 -11.91 -7.42 8.51
N ALA A 243 -12.87 -8.16 7.95
CA ALA A 243 -12.99 -9.60 8.15
C ALA A 243 -11.78 -10.35 7.57
N ALA A 244 -11.31 -9.96 6.39
CA ALA A 244 -10.11 -10.53 5.78
C ALA A 244 -8.84 -10.22 6.60
N ALA A 245 -8.72 -9.02 7.16
CA ALA A 245 -7.64 -8.65 8.06
C ALA A 245 -7.69 -9.46 9.38
N LEU A 246 -8.88 -9.62 9.96
CA LEU A 246 -9.10 -10.43 11.15
C LEU A 246 -8.72 -11.89 10.91
N GLY A 247 -9.13 -12.47 9.77
CA GLY A 247 -8.75 -13.82 9.38
C GLY A 247 -7.24 -14.01 9.28
N ALA A 248 -6.54 -13.07 8.62
CA ALA A 248 -5.08 -13.10 8.54
C ALA A 248 -4.41 -13.00 9.92
N ALA A 249 -4.91 -12.14 10.82
CA ALA A 249 -4.41 -12.04 12.18
C ALA A 249 -4.65 -13.33 13.00
N LEU A 250 -5.84 -13.92 12.88
CA LEU A 250 -6.19 -15.19 13.53
C LEU A 250 -5.34 -16.36 13.03
N GLU A 251 -4.95 -16.37 11.76
CA GLU A 251 -4.04 -17.37 11.22
C GLU A 251 -2.64 -17.26 11.83
N ILE A 252 -2.14 -16.04 12.07
CA ILE A 252 -0.87 -15.82 12.78
C ILE A 252 -0.97 -16.33 14.21
N VAL A 253 -2.05 -15.98 14.92
CA VAL A 253 -2.32 -16.44 16.28
C VAL A 253 -2.36 -17.97 16.29
N ALA A 254 -3.18 -18.61 15.46
CA ALA A 254 -3.33 -20.07 15.42
C ALA A 254 -1.98 -20.81 15.28
N ARG A 255 -1.01 -20.25 14.54
CA ARG A 255 0.31 -20.83 14.33
C ARG A 255 1.30 -20.64 15.50
N ARG A 256 0.98 -19.82 16.52
CA ARG A 256 1.92 -19.42 17.59
C ARG A 256 1.44 -19.80 18.99
N PRO A 257 1.28 -21.09 19.34
CA PRO A 257 0.66 -21.53 20.60
C PRO A 257 1.24 -20.79 21.82
N THR A 258 0.47 -19.86 22.38
CA THR A 258 0.80 -19.09 23.58
C THR A 258 -0.37 -19.13 24.56
N ALA A 259 -0.09 -18.92 25.85
CA ALA A 259 -1.11 -18.89 26.90
C ALA A 259 -2.23 -17.84 26.66
N GLN A 260 -1.98 -16.82 25.83
CA GLN A 260 -2.94 -15.76 25.51
C GLN A 260 -3.93 -16.13 24.39
N HIS A 261 -3.76 -17.26 23.70
CA HIS A 261 -4.65 -17.69 22.61
C HIS A 261 -6.10 -17.79 23.03
N SER A 262 -6.34 -18.49 24.13
CA SER A 262 -7.68 -18.69 24.67
C SER A 262 -8.37 -17.35 24.97
N HIS A 263 -7.61 -16.34 25.41
CA HIS A 263 -8.15 -15.01 25.65
C HIS A 263 -8.62 -14.33 24.36
N PHE A 264 -7.81 -14.34 23.30
CA PHE A 264 -8.19 -13.73 22.02
C PHE A 264 -9.44 -14.38 21.40
N TYR A 265 -9.49 -15.71 21.37
CA TYR A 265 -10.66 -16.42 20.82
C TYR A 265 -11.92 -16.17 21.64
N CYS A 266 -11.85 -16.24 22.97
CA CYS A 266 -12.99 -15.95 23.84
C CYS A 266 -13.46 -14.50 23.70
N ALA A 267 -12.54 -13.54 23.63
CA ALA A 267 -12.89 -12.12 23.46
C ALA A 267 -13.58 -11.85 22.12
N ILE A 268 -13.09 -12.44 21.03
CA ILE A 268 -13.70 -12.31 19.70
C ILE A 268 -15.08 -12.99 19.69
N TYR A 269 -15.18 -14.20 20.23
CA TYR A 269 -16.44 -14.93 20.33
C TYR A 269 -17.48 -14.13 21.13
N ALA A 270 -17.12 -13.61 22.31
CA ALA A 270 -18.02 -12.83 23.14
C ALA A 270 -18.51 -11.55 22.42
N LYS A 271 -17.61 -10.84 21.72
CA LYS A 271 -17.98 -9.67 20.92
C LYS A 271 -18.92 -10.03 19.77
N ALA A 272 -18.64 -11.12 19.04
CA ALA A 272 -19.48 -11.58 17.93
C ALA A 272 -20.87 -12.04 18.42
N HIS A 273 -20.91 -12.79 19.51
CA HIS A 273 -22.15 -13.23 20.13
C HIS A 273 -23.01 -12.04 20.59
N ALA A 274 -22.39 -11.06 21.25
CA ALA A 274 -23.09 -9.85 21.68
C ALA A 274 -23.65 -9.03 20.50
N ALA A 275 -22.93 -8.99 19.37
CA ALA A 275 -23.36 -8.28 18.17
C ALA A 275 -24.47 -8.97 17.38
N LEU A 276 -24.60 -10.30 17.52
CA LEU A 276 -25.63 -11.12 16.85
C LEU A 276 -26.84 -11.41 17.74
N ALA A 277 -26.75 -11.11 19.03
CA ALA A 277 -27.85 -11.28 19.96
C ALA A 277 -29.04 -10.41 19.50
N PRO A 278 -30.25 -10.97 19.38
CA PRO A 278 -31.43 -10.19 19.06
C PRO A 278 -31.67 -9.15 20.16
N HIS A 279 -31.83 -7.89 19.75
CA HIS A 279 -32.28 -6.81 20.63
C HIS A 279 -33.75 -6.98 21.01
#